data_AF-A0A7S2SGD2-F1
#
_entry.id   AF-A0A7S2SGD2-F1
#
_cell.length_a   1.000
_cell.length_b   1.000
_cell.length_c   1.000
_cell.angle_alpha   90.00
_cell.angle_beta   90.00
_cell.angle_gamma   90.00
#
_symmetry.space_group_name_H-M   'P 1'
#
loop_
_entity.id
_entity.type
_entity.pdbx_description
1 polymer ?
#
loop_
_entity_poly.entity_id
_entity_poly.type
_entity_poly.pdbx_seq_one_letter_code
_entity_poly.pdbx_strand_id
1 'polypeptide(L)'
;GEVSHAAGTADLYSAAKFDLHVSFETSKDELGLCFNYRTSLFNQDTIERMLSWFELVLSQFSETILLKDISLVSETERELLLNEFGPGAVVSFDTTKTLHGLFED
;
A
#
# COMPACT_ATOMS: atom_id res chain seq x y z
N GLY A 1 -7.46 -35.68 -15.16
CA GLY A 1 -7.48 -34.81 -16.34
C GLY A 1 -6.74 -33.56 -15.96
N GLU A 2 -5.49 -33.46 -16.40
CA GLU A 2 -4.56 -32.40 -16.01
C GLU A 2 -4.64 -31.29 -17.05
N VAL A 3 -5.05 -30.09 -16.63
CA VAL A 3 -4.92 -28.89 -17.46
C VAL A 3 -3.80 -28.07 -16.85
N SER A 4 -2.57 -28.43 -17.24
CA SER A 4 -1.38 -27.63 -16.97
C SER A 4 -1.46 -26.34 -17.77
N HIS A 5 -1.81 -25.23 -17.12
CA HIS A 5 -1.34 -23.90 -17.55
C HIS A 5 0.09 -23.72 -17.03
N ALA A 6 1.03 -24.41 -17.65
CA ALA A 6 2.43 -24.52 -17.21
C ALA A 6 3.31 -23.28 -17.49
N ALA A 7 2.73 -22.14 -17.86
CA ALA A 7 3.50 -20.93 -18.13
C ALA A 7 3.63 -19.99 -16.90
N GLY A 8 2.71 -20.07 -15.93
CA GLY A 8 2.68 -19.17 -14.77
C GLY A 8 3.26 -19.76 -13.48
N THR A 9 3.23 -21.08 -13.31
CA THR A 9 3.58 -21.73 -12.04
C THR A 9 5.08 -21.91 -11.80
N ALA A 10 5.90 -21.87 -12.86
CA ALA A 10 7.34 -22.12 -12.75
C ALA A 10 8.11 -20.97 -12.04
N ASP A 11 7.67 -19.72 -12.21
CA ASP A 11 8.31 -18.57 -11.54
C ASP A 11 7.85 -18.42 -10.08
N LEU A 12 6.70 -18.99 -9.68
CA LEU A 12 6.18 -18.92 -8.30
C LEU A 12 7.05 -19.64 -7.26
N TYR A 13 7.75 -20.71 -7.66
CA TYR A 13 8.62 -21.50 -6.79
C TYR A 13 10.12 -21.23 -7.01
N SER A 14 10.45 -20.24 -7.83
CA SER A 14 11.84 -19.89 -8.15
C SER A 14 12.35 -18.73 -7.28
N ALA A 15 13.67 -18.69 -7.07
CA ALA A 15 14.31 -17.60 -6.36
C ALA A 15 14.07 -16.25 -7.08
N ALA A 16 13.79 -15.20 -6.31
CA ALA A 16 13.45 -13.89 -6.85
C ALA A 16 14.56 -13.32 -7.74
N LYS A 17 14.26 -13.20 -9.03
CA LYS A 17 15.18 -12.64 -10.04
C LYS A 17 15.27 -11.11 -9.91
N PHE A 18 14.13 -10.48 -9.66
CA PHE A 18 13.98 -9.04 -9.41
C PHE A 18 13.72 -8.77 -7.93
N ASP A 19 13.82 -7.52 -7.49
CA ASP A 19 13.51 -7.15 -6.10
C ASP A 19 12.02 -7.36 -5.78
N LEU A 20 11.16 -7.00 -6.72
CA LEU A 20 9.73 -7.26 -6.73
C LEU A 20 9.31 -7.58 -8.17
N HIS A 21 8.59 -8.68 -8.35
CA HIS A 21 7.96 -9.09 -9.60
C HIS A 21 6.48 -9.38 -9.33
N VAL A 22 5.61 -8.81 -10.15
CA VAL A 22 4.16 -9.00 -10.07
C VAL A 22 3.66 -9.53 -11.41
N SER A 23 2.95 -10.66 -11.36
CA SER A 23 2.29 -11.25 -12.52
C SER A 23 0.78 -11.31 -12.31
N PHE A 24 0.06 -11.27 -13.42
CA PHE A 24 -1.40 -11.28 -13.46
C PHE A 24 -1.86 -12.49 -14.28
N GLU A 25 -2.82 -13.22 -13.76
CA GLU A 25 -3.44 -14.35 -14.44
C GLU A 25 -4.95 -14.15 -14.48
N THR A 26 -5.49 -13.93 -15.67
CA THR A 26 -6.93 -13.82 -15.87
C THR A 26 -7.52 -15.19 -16.13
N SER A 27 -8.51 -15.58 -15.32
CA SER A 27 -9.44 -16.66 -15.65
C SER A 27 -10.76 -16.07 -16.13
N LYS A 28 -11.80 -16.89 -16.35
CA LYS A 28 -13.08 -16.41 -16.90
C LYS A 28 -13.72 -15.27 -16.10
N ASP A 29 -13.66 -15.37 -14.77
CA ASP A 29 -14.39 -14.46 -13.87
C ASP A 29 -13.48 -13.88 -12.76
N GLU A 30 -12.18 -14.20 -12.78
CA GLU A 30 -11.24 -13.82 -11.73
C GLU A 30 -9.94 -13.27 -12.32
N LEU A 31 -9.36 -12.29 -11.62
CA LEU A 31 -8.01 -11.81 -11.84
C LEU A 31 -7.14 -12.29 -10.67
N GLY A 32 -6.29 -13.28 -10.92
CA GLY A 32 -5.25 -13.71 -10.00
C GLY A 32 -4.04 -12.78 -10.05
N LEU A 33 -3.47 -12.49 -8.89
CA LEU A 33 -2.22 -11.75 -8.75
C LEU A 33 -1.18 -12.62 -8.05
N CYS A 34 0.06 -12.55 -8.51
CA CYS A 34 1.17 -13.26 -7.90
C CYS A 34 2.36 -12.34 -7.69
N PHE A 35 2.87 -12.33 -6.45
CA PHE A 35 3.99 -11.50 -6.02
C PHE A 35 5.18 -12.39 -5.71
N ASN A 36 6.28 -12.18 -6.41
CA ASN A 36 7.57 -12.83 -6.14
C ASN A 36 8.58 -11.73 -5.77
N TYR A 37 9.16 -11.82 -4.58
CA TYR A 37 9.96 -10.73 -4.01
C TYR A 37 11.15 -11.23 -3.21
N ARG A 38 12.16 -10.38 -3.07
CA ARG A 38 13.32 -10.67 -2.22
C ARG A 38 12.98 -10.47 -0.75
N THR A 39 13.00 -11.55 0.02
CA THR A 39 12.74 -11.50 1.48
C THR A 39 13.81 -10.75 2.28
N SER A 40 14.99 -10.50 1.68
CA SER A 40 16.02 -9.63 2.26
C SER A 40 15.66 -8.14 2.19
N LEU A 41 14.69 -7.74 1.36
CA LEU A 41 14.27 -6.35 1.16
C LEU A 41 12.82 -6.11 1.62
N PHE A 42 11.95 -7.11 1.45
CA PHE A 42 10.53 -7.00 1.79
C PHE A 42 10.12 -8.14 2.71
N ASN A 43 9.34 -7.82 3.74
CA ASN A 43 8.63 -8.81 4.55
C ASN A 43 7.22 -9.02 4.01
N GLN A 44 6.57 -10.09 4.47
CA GLN A 44 5.21 -10.45 4.06
C GLN A 44 4.21 -9.31 4.33
N ASP A 45 4.24 -8.71 5.52
CA ASP A 45 3.34 -7.60 5.88
C ASP A 45 3.43 -6.42 4.90
N THR A 46 4.63 -6.11 4.40
CA THR A 46 4.83 -5.05 3.41
C THR A 46 4.15 -5.40 2.08
N ILE A 47 4.24 -6.67 1.65
CA ILE A 47 3.63 -7.14 0.40
C ILE A 47 2.11 -7.22 0.53
N GLU A 48 1.59 -7.64 1.67
CA GLU A 48 0.14 -7.62 1.97
C GLU A 48 -0.42 -6.20 1.96
N ARG A 49 0.32 -5.23 2.48
CA ARG A 49 -0.06 -3.81 2.39
C ARG A 49 -0.02 -3.29 0.95
N MET A 50 0.96 -3.70 0.15
CA MET A 50 0.99 -3.34 -1.28
C MET A 50 -0.17 -3.95 -2.06
N LEU A 51 -0.59 -5.18 -1.72
CA LEU A 51 -1.76 -5.83 -2.30
C LEU A 51 -3.04 -5.04 -2.00
N SER A 52 -3.24 -4.61 -0.76
CA SER A 52 -4.43 -3.83 -0.39
C SER A 52 -4.49 -2.47 -1.10
N TRP A 53 -3.34 -1.81 -1.33
CA TRP A 53 -3.28 -0.62 -2.18
C TRP A 53 -3.71 -0.91 -3.61
N PHE A 54 -3.27 -2.04 -4.16
CA PHE A 54 -3.62 -2.42 -5.53
C PHE A 54 -5.11 -2.71 -5.68
N GLU A 55 -5.71 -3.44 -4.74
CA GLU A 55 -7.15 -3.68 -4.69
C GLU A 55 -7.94 -2.36 -4.57
N LEU A 56 -7.49 -1.45 -3.70
CA LEU A 56 -8.10 -0.14 -3.53
C LEU A 56 -8.05 0.68 -4.82
N VAL A 57 -6.91 0.69 -5.50
CA VAL A 57 -6.76 1.36 -6.80
C VAL A 57 -7.73 0.76 -7.83
N LEU A 58 -7.78 -0.57 -7.95
CA LEU A 58 -8.70 -1.27 -8.86
C LEU A 58 -10.17 -0.94 -8.56
N SER A 59 -10.56 -0.86 -7.28
CA SER A 59 -11.93 -0.53 -6.89
C SER A 59 -12.36 0.90 -7.23
N GLN A 60 -11.40 1.83 -7.36
CA GLN A 60 -11.67 3.23 -7.68
C GLN A 60 -11.73 3.48 -9.18
N PHE A 61 -11.18 2.58 -10.00
CA PHE A 61 -11.23 2.72 -11.45
C PHE A 61 -12.68 2.75 -11.94
N SER A 62 -13.03 3.87 -12.55
CA SER A 62 -14.32 4.10 -13.22
C SER A 62 -14.07 4.94 -14.46
N GLU A 63 -15.03 4.99 -15.38
CA GLU A 63 -14.88 5.73 -16.65
C GLU A 63 -14.66 7.24 -16.45
N THR A 64 -14.97 7.78 -15.26
CA THR A 64 -15.02 9.21 -14.98
C THR A 64 -13.96 9.72 -14.00
N ILE A 65 -13.22 8.83 -13.32
CA ILE A 65 -12.16 9.23 -12.39
C ILE A 65 -10.89 9.61 -13.15
N LEU A 66 -10.24 10.71 -12.76
CA LEU A 66 -8.92 11.06 -13.28
C LEU A 66 -7.85 10.30 -12.49
N LEU A 67 -6.78 9.88 -13.17
CA LEU A 67 -5.67 9.15 -12.53
C LEU A 67 -5.07 9.86 -11.31
N LYS A 68 -5.03 11.20 -11.33
CA LYS A 68 -4.51 12.02 -10.21
C LYS A 68 -5.39 12.00 -8.95
N ASP A 69 -6.66 11.60 -9.11
CA ASP A 69 -7.66 11.62 -8.05
C ASP A 69 -7.85 10.23 -7.41
N ILE A 70 -7.12 9.21 -7.90
CA ILE A 70 -7.09 7.87 -7.30
C ILE A 70 -6.24 7.90 -6.01
N SER A 71 -6.83 7.52 -4.88
CA SER A 71 -6.09 7.37 -3.63
C SER A 71 -5.31 6.06 -3.62
N LEU A 72 -4.03 6.11 -3.24
CA LEU A 72 -3.18 4.92 -3.07
C LEU A 72 -3.31 4.30 -1.68
N VAL A 73 -3.67 5.11 -0.67
CA VAL A 73 -3.78 4.67 0.72
C VAL A 73 -5.25 4.55 1.11
N SER A 74 -5.55 3.54 1.92
CA SER A 74 -6.89 3.36 2.48
C SER A 74 -7.19 4.44 3.52
N GLU A 75 -8.47 4.63 3.87
CA GLU A 75 -8.83 5.58 4.92
C GLU A 75 -8.20 5.19 6.27
N THR A 76 -8.17 3.90 6.59
CA THR A 76 -7.52 3.39 7.81
C THR A 76 -6.03 3.72 7.86
N GLU A 77 -5.33 3.58 6.74
CA GLU A 77 -3.92 3.91 6.67
C GLU A 77 -3.67 5.42 6.66
N ARG A 78 -4.56 6.18 6.02
CA ARG A 78 -4.56 7.64 6.09
C ARG A 78 -4.70 8.11 7.53
N GLU A 79 -5.59 7.51 8.32
CA GLU A 79 -5.73 7.79 9.76
C GLU A 79 -4.45 7.47 10.52
N LEU A 80 -3.82 6.32 10.26
CA LEU A 80 -2.54 5.93 10.86
C LEU A 80 -1.45 6.97 10.55
N LEU A 81 -1.35 7.40 9.30
CA LEU A 81 -0.37 8.39 8.83
C LEU A 81 -0.61 9.78 9.44
N LEU A 82 -1.85 10.19 9.64
CA LEU A 82 -2.18 11.51 10.17
C LEU A 82 -2.12 11.57 11.70
N ASN A 83 -2.51 10.49 12.38
CA ASN A 83 -2.74 10.48 13.82
C ASN A 83 -1.65 9.73 14.61
N GLU A 84 -1.17 8.58 14.14
CA GLU A 84 -0.17 7.78 14.86
C GLU A 84 1.26 8.12 14.43
N PHE A 85 1.51 8.19 13.13
CA PHE A 85 2.82 8.54 12.57
C PHE A 85 2.97 10.01 12.24
N GLY A 86 1.86 10.75 12.20
CA GLY A 86 1.84 12.17 11.95
C GLY A 86 2.40 12.98 13.13
N PRO A 87 2.37 14.32 13.06
CA PRO A 87 2.83 15.19 14.15
C PRO A 87 2.02 15.05 15.46
N GLY A 88 1.04 14.14 15.51
CA GLY A 88 0.13 13.95 16.63
C GLY A 88 -0.89 15.08 16.71
N ALA A 89 -1.63 15.12 17.82
CA ALA A 89 -2.57 16.20 18.08
C ALA A 89 -1.82 17.55 18.12
N VAL A 90 -2.31 18.53 17.34
CA VAL A 90 -1.82 19.90 17.42
C VAL A 90 -2.14 20.42 18.83
N VAL A 91 -1.12 20.51 19.68
CA VAL A 91 -1.26 21.10 21.02
C VAL A 91 -1.50 22.59 20.83
N SER A 92 -2.70 23.06 21.19
CA SER A 92 -2.99 24.48 21.21
C SER A 92 -2.19 25.15 22.32
N PHE A 93 -1.25 26.02 21.95
CA PHE A 93 -0.59 26.92 22.88
C PHE A 93 -1.00 28.36 22.57
N ASP A 94 -0.93 29.21 23.58
CA ASP A 94 -1.24 30.64 23.42
C ASP A 94 -0.17 31.30 22.55
N THR A 95 -0.54 31.60 21.30
CA THR A 95 0.35 32.24 20.32
C THR A 95 0.54 33.73 20.57
N THR A 96 -0.19 34.32 21.54
CA THR A 96 -0.05 35.73 21.91
C THR A 96 1.08 35.95 22.93
N LYS A 97 1.53 34.91 23.62
CA LYS A 97 2.66 34.97 24.55
C LYS A 97 3.98 34.75 23.83
N THR A 98 5.00 35.51 24.22
CA THR A 98 6.38 35.22 23.79
C THR A 98 6.88 33.95 24.49
N LEU A 99 7.84 33.26 23.89
CA LEU A 99 8.51 32.09 24.51
C LEU A 99 8.99 32.38 25.94
N HIS A 100 9.48 33.59 26.19
CA HIS A 100 9.93 34.02 27.51
C HIS A 100 8.77 34.15 28.50
N GLY A 101 7.64 34.71 28.08
CA GLY A 101 6.44 34.85 28.90
C GLY A 101 5.76 33.54 29.28
N LEU A 102 6.16 32.39 28.70
CA LEU A 102 5.69 31.07 29.09
C LEU A 102 6.46 30.47 30.29
N PHE A 103 7.61 31.03 30.67
CA PHE A 103 8.44 30.55 31.79
C PHE A 103 8.30 31.37 33.08
N GLU A 104 7.67 32.55 33.02
CA GLU A 104 7.56 33.48 34.16
C GLU A 104 6.21 33.41 34.91
N ASP A 105 5.26 32.59 34.44
CA ASP A 105 4.01 32.25 35.16
C ASP A 105 4.21 31.02 36.08
#